data_AF-A0A553WJP2-F1
#
_entry.id   AF-A0A553WJP2-F1
#
_cell.length_a   1.000
_cell.length_b   1.000
_cell.length_c   1.000
_cell.angle_alpha   90.00
_cell.angle_beta   90.00
_cell.angle_gamma   90.00
#
_symmetry.space_group_name_H-M   'P 1'
#
loop_
_entity.id
_entity.type
_entity.pdbx_description
1 polymer ?
#
loop_
_entity_poly.entity_id
_entity_poly.type
_entity_poly.pdbx_seq_one_letter_code
_entity_poly.pdbx_strand_id
1 'polypeptide(L)'
;MKFKVVVLSALLTGCGNSAVSKTDYAVLTGRINEQMLAEVSKNIDGIHSIVITSQGGDSSSAMDLARLIYDHHIHIRVEKYCLSACAQYILPSAKTIEFVDKPIVGLHQSPISIRNFYERQNVNIDQLDFDLAKKEEEFFRHINLKTDIATQPLHYLDILCYTKKNGRAAIASKWAFFIPSPDTYKSWIGKGYTGSFAYTKSDVIDSSSRHIPESVSMAVITEDEAIWRPFKTVSKCPAT
;
A
#
# COMPACT_ATOMS: atom_id res chain seq x y z
N MET A 1 -31.81 0.35 19.58
CA MET A 1 -31.05 0.64 18.34
C MET A 1 -31.23 -0.54 17.40
N LYS A 2 -31.92 -0.38 16.27
CA LYS A 2 -32.10 -1.47 15.29
C LYS A 2 -30.94 -1.40 14.30
N PHE A 3 -29.95 -2.28 14.43
CA PHE A 3 -28.91 -2.46 13.42
C PHE A 3 -29.51 -3.24 12.24
N LYS A 4 -29.60 -2.61 11.07
CA LYS A 4 -29.84 -3.30 9.81
C LYS A 4 -28.49 -3.64 9.21
N VAL A 5 -28.06 -4.88 9.37
CA VAL A 5 -26.94 -5.47 8.66
C VAL A 5 -27.44 -5.84 7.26
N VAL A 6 -26.88 -5.23 6.21
CA VAL A 6 -27.02 -5.70 4.83
C VAL A 6 -25.71 -6.36 4.46
N VAL A 7 -25.66 -7.69 4.58
CA VAL A 7 -24.59 -8.51 3.98
C VAL A 7 -24.97 -8.75 2.53
N LEU A 8 -24.15 -8.27 1.60
CA LEU A 8 -24.20 -8.75 0.22
C LEU A 8 -23.09 -9.80 0.05
N SER A 9 -23.48 -11.07 0.13
CA SER A 9 -22.72 -12.19 -0.42
C SER A 9 -22.94 -12.22 -1.93
N ALA A 10 -21.88 -12.01 -2.72
CA ALA A 10 -21.92 -12.20 -4.16
C ALA A 10 -21.66 -13.68 -4.48
N LEU A 11 -22.70 -14.36 -4.98
CA LEU A 11 -22.56 -15.56 -5.78
C LEU A 11 -21.80 -15.21 -7.08
N LEU A 12 -20.97 -16.15 -7.51
CA LEU A 12 -20.17 -16.14 -8.74
C LEU A 12 -20.98 -15.66 -9.96
N THR A 13 -20.58 -14.53 -10.54
CA THR A 13 -20.41 -14.23 -12.00
C THR A 13 -20.60 -12.73 -12.26
N GLY A 14 -19.63 -12.09 -12.92
CA GLY A 14 -19.82 -10.82 -13.61
C GLY A 14 -19.01 -9.63 -13.08
N CYS A 15 -18.27 -8.98 -13.98
CA CYS A 15 -17.68 -7.67 -13.82
C CYS A 15 -18.74 -6.62 -13.41
N GLY A 16 -18.43 -5.76 -12.43
CA GLY A 16 -19.17 -4.51 -12.22
C GLY A 16 -19.51 -4.18 -10.76
N ASN A 17 -18.84 -3.12 -10.28
CA ASN A 17 -19.29 -2.12 -9.31
C ASN A 17 -19.45 -2.52 -7.82
N SER A 18 -18.50 -2.00 -7.03
CA SER A 18 -18.57 -1.87 -5.57
C SER A 18 -19.81 -1.07 -5.16
N ALA A 19 -20.65 -1.65 -4.30
CA ALA A 19 -21.79 -0.96 -3.72
C ALA A 19 -21.38 -0.19 -2.45
N VAL A 20 -21.64 1.12 -2.42
CA VAL A 20 -21.53 1.95 -1.20
C VAL A 20 -22.92 2.08 -0.56
N SER A 21 -23.05 1.63 0.69
CA SER A 21 -24.26 1.77 1.51
C SER A 21 -24.11 2.97 2.46
N LYS A 22 -25.20 3.71 2.70
CA LYS A 22 -25.29 4.75 3.76
C LYS A 22 -24.97 4.13 5.13
N THR A 23 -23.97 4.61 5.85
CA THR A 23 -23.75 4.66 7.33
C THR A 23 -22.27 4.89 7.64
N ASP A 24 -21.91 5.18 8.90
CA ASP A 24 -20.61 5.66 9.43
C ASP A 24 -19.31 5.02 8.91
N TYR A 25 -19.38 3.95 8.12
CA TYR A 25 -18.21 3.28 7.58
C TYR A 25 -18.36 2.81 6.12
N ALA A 26 -17.25 2.79 5.38
CA ALA A 26 -17.14 2.19 4.05
C ALA A 26 -16.29 0.91 4.07
N VAL A 27 -16.52 0.00 3.13
CA VAL A 27 -15.73 -1.24 2.98
C VAL A 27 -15.01 -1.20 1.64
N LEU A 28 -13.67 -1.21 1.68
CA LEU A 28 -12.82 -1.14 0.50
C LEU A 28 -12.08 -2.46 0.32
N THR A 29 -12.45 -3.21 -0.72
CA THR A 29 -11.80 -4.48 -1.05
C THR A 29 -11.23 -4.46 -2.46
N GLY A 30 -10.01 -4.96 -2.62
CA GLY A 30 -9.37 -5.15 -3.92
C GLY A 30 -8.43 -4.02 -4.34
N ARG A 31 -8.26 -3.85 -5.65
CA ARG A 31 -7.29 -2.91 -6.23
C ARG A 31 -7.78 -1.47 -6.10
N ILE A 32 -6.94 -0.58 -5.61
CA ILE A 32 -7.20 0.86 -5.59
C ILE A 32 -7.10 1.40 -7.03
N ASN A 33 -8.14 2.08 -7.48
CA ASN A 33 -8.27 2.63 -8.83
C ASN A 33 -9.19 3.87 -8.82
N GLU A 34 -9.33 4.51 -9.98
CA GLU A 34 -10.19 5.68 -10.17
C GLU A 34 -11.65 5.43 -9.78
N GLN A 35 -12.17 4.22 -10.00
CA GLN A 35 -13.54 3.87 -9.62
C GLN A 35 -13.72 3.87 -8.10
N MET A 36 -12.82 3.23 -7.36
CA MET A 36 -12.86 3.24 -5.89
C MET A 36 -12.76 4.68 -5.36
N LEU A 37 -11.88 5.49 -5.94
CA LEU A 37 -11.77 6.91 -5.62
C LEU A 37 -13.09 7.67 -5.86
N ALA A 38 -13.71 7.48 -7.03
CA ALA A 38 -14.96 8.15 -7.37
C ALA A 38 -16.11 7.79 -6.42
N GLU A 39 -16.24 6.51 -6.07
CA GLU A 39 -17.26 6.03 -5.14
C GLU A 39 -17.06 6.56 -3.72
N VAL A 40 -15.82 6.58 -3.22
CA VAL A 40 -15.52 7.16 -1.90
C VAL A 40 -15.75 8.68 -1.91
N SER A 41 -15.24 9.38 -2.92
CA SER A 41 -15.37 10.84 -3.06
C SER A 41 -16.83 11.29 -3.05
N LYS A 42 -17.71 10.56 -3.74
CA LYS A 42 -19.15 10.84 -3.78
C LYS A 42 -19.83 10.76 -2.40
N ASN A 43 -19.29 9.97 -1.49
CA ASN A 43 -19.90 9.66 -0.20
C ASN A 43 -19.07 10.12 1.00
N ILE A 44 -17.96 10.84 0.78
CA ILE A 44 -16.92 11.08 1.79
C ILE A 44 -17.45 11.79 3.04
N ASP A 45 -18.41 12.70 2.89
CA ASP A 45 -19.01 13.44 4.00
C ASP A 45 -19.77 12.55 5.01
N GLY A 46 -20.20 11.36 4.59
CA GLY A 46 -20.91 10.39 5.43
C GLY A 46 -20.02 9.26 5.96
N ILE A 47 -18.73 9.24 5.61
CA ILE A 47 -17.80 8.18 5.99
C ILE A 47 -16.98 8.69 7.19
N HIS A 48 -16.92 7.90 8.26
CA HIS A 48 -16.06 8.17 9.42
C HIS A 48 -15.06 7.05 9.68
N SER A 49 -15.33 5.86 9.14
CA SER A 49 -14.47 4.69 9.24
C SER A 49 -14.36 3.97 7.89
N ILE A 50 -13.23 3.34 7.63
CA ILE A 50 -13.02 2.47 6.46
C ILE A 50 -12.50 1.13 6.94
N VAL A 51 -13.18 0.06 6.54
CA VAL A 51 -12.67 -1.31 6.64
C VAL A 51 -11.98 -1.66 5.33
N ILE A 52 -10.70 -2.01 5.37
CA ILE A 52 -9.89 -2.19 4.14
C ILE A 52 -9.22 -3.56 4.05
N THR A 53 -9.26 -4.11 2.84
CA THR A 53 -8.44 -5.25 2.38
C THR A 53 -7.98 -4.97 0.96
N SER A 54 -6.71 -4.62 0.76
CA SER A 54 -6.25 -4.16 -0.55
C SER A 54 -4.81 -4.53 -0.86
N GLN A 55 -4.59 -5.00 -2.08
CA GLN A 55 -3.26 -5.25 -2.65
C GLN A 55 -2.57 -3.96 -3.15
N GLY A 56 -3.15 -2.80 -2.83
CA GLY A 56 -2.75 -1.51 -3.40
C GLY A 56 -3.33 -1.31 -4.79
N GLY A 57 -2.65 -0.53 -5.64
CA GLY A 57 -3.21 -0.21 -6.95
C GLY A 57 -2.50 0.94 -7.64
N ASP A 58 -3.28 1.75 -8.34
CA ASP A 58 -2.78 2.96 -9.00
C ASP A 58 -2.33 4.00 -7.96
N SER A 59 -1.06 4.40 -8.00
CA SER A 59 -0.50 5.32 -7.01
C SER A 59 -1.16 6.70 -7.06
N SER A 60 -1.53 7.18 -8.25
CA SER A 60 -2.19 8.49 -8.40
C SER A 60 -3.54 8.50 -7.67
N SER A 61 -4.40 7.53 -8.00
CA SER A 61 -5.72 7.34 -7.38
C SER A 61 -5.61 7.08 -5.88
N ALA A 62 -4.61 6.31 -5.45
CA ALA A 62 -4.40 6.01 -4.04
C ALA A 62 -3.97 7.24 -3.24
N MET A 63 -3.11 8.10 -3.78
CA MET A 63 -2.76 9.37 -3.14
C MET A 63 -3.95 10.32 -3.06
N ASP A 64 -4.79 10.39 -4.10
CA ASP A 64 -5.98 11.24 -4.09
C ASP A 64 -7.02 10.73 -3.08
N LEU A 65 -7.23 9.41 -3.01
CA LEU A 65 -8.05 8.79 -1.97
C LEU A 65 -7.48 9.02 -0.57
N ALA A 66 -6.16 8.92 -0.41
CA ALA A 66 -5.48 9.14 0.84
C ALA A 66 -5.58 10.60 1.32
N ARG A 67 -5.65 11.59 0.40
CA ARG A 67 -5.93 12.99 0.76
C ARG A 67 -7.32 13.12 1.36
N LEU A 68 -8.35 12.55 0.72
CA LEU A 68 -9.71 12.55 1.25
C LEU A 68 -9.78 11.92 2.65
N ILE A 69 -9.10 10.78 2.85
CA ILE A 69 -9.04 10.10 4.15
C ILE A 69 -8.42 10.99 5.23
N TYR A 70 -7.33 11.69 4.89
CA TYR A 70 -6.64 12.58 5.82
C TYR A 70 -7.49 13.81 6.15
N ASP A 71 -8.02 14.48 5.13
CA ASP A 71 -8.79 15.73 5.27
C ASP A 71 -10.11 15.50 6.05
N HIS A 72 -10.72 14.33 5.90
CA HIS A 72 -11.95 13.94 6.60
C HIS A 72 -11.69 13.18 7.91
N HIS A 73 -10.43 13.04 8.34
CA HIS A 73 -10.07 12.43 9.61
C HIS A 73 -10.63 11.01 9.80
N ILE A 74 -10.53 10.18 8.77
CA ILE A 74 -11.16 8.85 8.73
C ILE A 74 -10.39 7.84 9.58
N HIS A 75 -11.11 7.02 10.36
CA HIS A 75 -10.55 5.83 11.01
C HIS A 75 -10.37 4.69 10.00
N ILE A 76 -9.29 3.92 10.09
CA ILE A 76 -9.07 2.74 9.24
C ILE A 76 -8.93 1.49 10.08
N ARG A 77 -9.71 0.45 9.73
CA ARG A 77 -9.61 -0.92 10.23
C ARG A 77 -9.09 -1.82 9.12
N VAL A 78 -8.00 -2.54 9.37
CA VAL A 78 -7.41 -3.49 8.42
C VAL A 78 -7.71 -4.90 8.88
N GLU A 79 -8.38 -5.68 8.04
CA GLU A 79 -8.84 -7.03 8.42
C GLU A 79 -7.96 -8.16 7.88
N LYS A 80 -7.39 -8.00 6.69
CA LYS A 80 -6.67 -9.10 6.03
C LYS A 80 -5.29 -8.71 5.56
N TYR A 81 -5.23 -7.73 4.66
CA TYR A 81 -3.96 -7.21 4.17
C TYR A 81 -4.13 -5.80 3.62
N CYS A 82 -3.05 -5.04 3.67
CA CYS A 82 -2.92 -3.74 3.06
C CYS A 82 -1.51 -3.65 2.50
N LEU A 83 -1.40 -3.73 1.17
CA LEU A 83 -0.12 -3.88 0.47
C LEU A 83 0.11 -2.68 -0.47
N SER A 84 1.38 -2.45 -0.82
CA SER A 84 1.76 -1.47 -1.84
C SER A 84 1.18 -0.09 -1.51
N ALA A 85 0.50 0.54 -2.46
CA ALA A 85 -0.18 1.83 -2.32
C ALA A 85 -1.15 1.90 -1.11
N CYS A 86 -1.74 0.79 -0.68
CA CYS A 86 -2.57 0.77 0.52
C CYS A 86 -1.71 1.05 1.77
N ALA A 87 -0.64 0.26 1.98
CA ALA A 87 0.26 0.45 3.11
C ALA A 87 0.96 1.80 3.08
N GLN A 88 1.32 2.27 1.88
CA GLN A 88 2.16 3.43 1.71
C GLN A 88 1.40 4.77 1.79
N TYR A 89 0.15 4.81 1.35
CA TYR A 89 -0.63 6.06 1.27
C TYR A 89 -1.87 6.04 2.15
N ILE A 90 -2.64 4.96 2.10
CA ILE A 90 -3.94 4.90 2.77
C ILE A 90 -3.78 4.82 4.29
N LEU A 91 -2.93 3.90 4.78
CA LEU A 91 -2.73 3.76 6.23
C LEU A 91 -2.15 5.02 6.89
N PRO A 92 -1.08 5.65 6.37
CA PRO A 92 -0.52 6.84 7.01
C PRO A 92 -1.48 8.03 7.03
N SER A 93 -2.43 8.09 6.09
CA SER A 93 -3.46 9.13 6.05
C SER A 93 -4.55 9.00 7.10
N ALA A 94 -4.76 7.82 7.68
CA ALA A 94 -5.82 7.60 8.65
C ALA A 94 -5.66 8.48 9.90
N LYS A 95 -6.77 8.94 10.49
CA LYS A 95 -6.76 9.56 11.83
C LYS A 95 -6.28 8.57 12.89
N THR A 96 -6.83 7.36 12.85
CA THR A 96 -6.49 6.24 13.73
C THR A 96 -6.52 4.95 12.92
N ILE A 97 -5.65 4.00 13.26
CA ILE A 97 -5.55 2.70 12.58
C ILE A 97 -5.81 1.59 13.61
N GLU A 98 -6.59 0.59 13.22
CA GLU A 98 -6.79 -0.66 13.93
C GLU A 98 -6.38 -1.84 13.04
N PHE A 99 -5.52 -2.70 13.56
CA PHE A 99 -5.15 -3.96 12.91
C PHE A 99 -5.86 -5.14 13.60
N VAL A 100 -6.54 -5.96 12.79
CA VAL A 100 -7.39 -7.06 13.27
C VAL A 100 -6.78 -8.40 12.89
N ASP A 101 -6.60 -9.29 13.86
CA ASP A 101 -6.13 -10.66 13.66
C ASP A 101 -4.79 -10.80 12.92
N LYS A 102 -3.89 -9.82 13.12
CA LYS A 102 -2.57 -9.73 12.48
C LYS A 102 -2.66 -9.73 10.95
N PRO A 103 -3.23 -8.69 10.31
CA PRO A 103 -3.25 -8.60 8.86
C PRO A 103 -1.83 -8.43 8.31
N ILE A 104 -1.62 -8.57 7.00
CA ILE A 104 -0.31 -8.34 6.38
C ILE A 104 -0.20 -6.88 5.91
N VAL A 105 0.86 -6.18 6.32
CA VAL A 105 1.20 -4.83 5.84
C VAL A 105 2.50 -4.91 5.05
N GLY A 106 2.42 -4.68 3.74
CA GLY A 106 3.55 -4.90 2.84
C GLY A 106 3.88 -3.69 1.99
N LEU A 107 5.16 -3.33 1.96
CA LEU A 107 5.70 -2.19 1.22
C LEU A 107 6.63 -2.66 0.11
N HIS A 108 6.78 -1.85 -0.93
CA HIS A 108 7.78 -2.06 -1.98
C HIS A 108 8.22 -0.71 -2.57
N GLN A 109 8.83 -0.70 -3.76
CA GLN A 109 9.21 0.54 -4.43
C GLN A 109 8.04 1.53 -4.57
N SER A 110 8.30 2.81 -4.29
CA SER A 110 7.46 3.98 -4.56
C SER A 110 7.93 4.76 -5.79
N PRO A 111 7.09 5.67 -6.36
CA PRO A 111 7.52 6.68 -7.33
C PRO A 111 8.81 7.44 -6.95
N ILE A 112 8.91 7.99 -5.73
CA ILE A 112 10.13 8.64 -5.22
C ILE A 112 11.30 7.67 -5.21
N SER A 113 11.12 6.45 -4.69
CA SER A 113 12.22 5.47 -4.62
C SER A 113 12.69 5.04 -6.01
N ILE A 114 11.78 4.94 -6.99
CA ILE A 114 12.09 4.62 -8.38
C ILE A 114 12.89 5.76 -8.99
N ARG A 115 12.43 7.01 -8.86
CA ARG A 115 13.18 8.18 -9.34
C ARG A 115 14.58 8.22 -8.75
N ASN A 116 14.68 8.18 -7.42
CA ASN A 116 15.96 8.25 -6.71
C ASN A 116 16.89 7.08 -7.09
N PHE A 117 16.33 5.89 -7.32
CA PHE A 117 17.10 4.74 -7.76
C PHE A 117 17.68 4.96 -9.17
N TYR A 118 16.86 5.40 -10.13
CA TYR A 118 17.28 5.63 -11.51
C TYR A 118 18.30 6.75 -11.63
N GLU A 119 18.14 7.84 -10.89
CA GLU A 119 19.13 8.92 -10.80
C GLU A 119 20.48 8.39 -10.32
N ARG A 120 20.50 7.50 -9.32
CA ARG A 120 21.72 6.83 -8.85
C ARG A 120 22.34 5.88 -9.88
N GLN A 121 21.55 5.31 -10.77
CA GLN A 121 22.06 4.52 -11.90
C GLN A 121 22.52 5.41 -13.07
N ASN A 122 22.38 6.74 -12.97
CA ASN A 122 22.62 7.68 -14.05
C ASN A 122 21.76 7.38 -15.31
N VAL A 123 20.50 6.98 -15.07
CA VAL A 123 19.52 6.64 -16.10
C VAL A 123 18.34 7.61 -16.02
N ASN A 124 18.01 8.25 -17.13
CA ASN A 124 16.86 9.15 -17.19
C ASN A 124 15.55 8.36 -17.08
N ILE A 125 14.62 8.90 -16.28
CA ILE A 125 13.23 8.45 -16.23
C ILE A 125 12.37 9.30 -17.15
N ASP A 126 11.21 8.77 -17.54
CA ASP A 126 10.27 9.51 -18.38
C ASP A 126 9.52 10.56 -17.53
N GLN A 127 9.04 11.63 -18.18
CA GLN A 127 8.37 12.75 -17.50
C GLN A 127 7.20 12.28 -16.61
N LEU A 128 6.45 11.27 -17.05
CA LEU A 128 5.33 10.71 -16.29
C LEU A 128 5.76 10.01 -14.99
N ASP A 129 6.96 9.43 -14.93
CA ASP A 129 7.53 8.87 -13.69
C ASP A 129 8.01 10.00 -12.76
N PHE A 130 8.62 11.03 -13.34
CA PHE A 130 9.07 12.21 -12.60
C PHE A 130 7.90 12.95 -11.95
N ASP A 131 6.83 13.21 -12.71
CA ASP A 131 5.63 13.90 -12.24
C ASP A 131 4.92 13.09 -11.15
N LEU A 132 4.89 11.76 -11.25
CA LEU A 132 4.31 10.91 -10.23
C LEU A 132 5.12 10.93 -8.92
N ALA A 133 6.46 10.95 -9.01
CA ALA A 133 7.32 11.12 -7.84
C ALA A 133 7.10 12.50 -7.17
N LYS A 134 6.96 13.57 -7.97
CA LYS A 134 6.63 14.89 -7.45
C LYS A 134 5.26 14.93 -6.77
N LYS A 135 4.24 14.30 -7.37
CA LYS A 135 2.91 14.16 -6.75
C LYS A 135 2.98 13.43 -5.41
N GLU A 136 3.83 12.41 -5.30
CA GLU A 136 4.09 11.71 -4.04
C GLU A 136 4.75 12.58 -2.98
N GLU A 137 5.74 13.40 -3.35
CA GLU A 137 6.37 14.35 -2.43
C GLU A 137 5.37 15.40 -1.92
N GLU A 138 4.52 15.91 -2.80
CA GLU A 138 3.46 16.85 -2.46
C GLU A 138 2.39 16.21 -1.57
N PHE A 139 2.09 14.92 -1.77
CA PHE A 139 1.19 14.16 -0.90
C PHE A 139 1.79 13.99 0.50
N PHE A 140 3.03 13.49 0.60
CA PHE A 140 3.65 13.32 1.91
C PHE A 140 3.81 14.64 2.66
N ARG A 141 4.10 15.74 1.96
CA ARG A 141 4.11 17.08 2.57
C ARG A 141 2.74 17.48 3.12
N HIS A 142 1.65 17.19 2.39
CA HIS A 142 0.28 17.49 2.80
C HIS A 142 -0.09 16.81 4.12
N ILE A 143 0.30 15.55 4.27
CA ILE A 143 -0.02 14.75 5.47
C ILE A 143 1.09 14.78 6.54
N ASN A 144 2.08 15.68 6.38
CA ASN A 144 3.24 15.81 7.26
C ASN A 144 4.01 14.50 7.50
N LEU A 145 4.18 13.70 6.44
CA LEU A 145 4.86 12.41 6.47
C LEU A 145 6.28 12.54 5.94
N LYS A 146 7.23 11.86 6.58
CA LYS A 146 8.58 11.71 6.05
C LYS A 146 8.59 10.72 4.88
N THR A 147 9.57 10.84 4.00
CA THR A 147 9.70 9.96 2.82
C THR A 147 10.30 8.59 3.14
N ASP A 148 10.59 8.27 4.40
CA ASP A 148 11.15 6.99 4.83
C ASP A 148 10.27 5.81 4.42
N ILE A 149 8.95 5.89 4.59
CA ILE A 149 8.02 4.83 4.18
C ILE A 149 8.10 4.49 2.68
N ALA A 150 8.46 5.49 1.87
CA ALA A 150 8.59 5.34 0.41
C ALA A 150 9.98 4.85 0.01
N THR A 151 11.03 5.25 0.74
CA THR A 151 12.42 5.06 0.31
C THR A 151 13.11 3.88 0.98
N GLN A 152 12.83 3.62 2.26
CA GLN A 152 13.48 2.57 3.04
C GLN A 152 13.17 1.14 2.57
N PRO A 153 11.93 0.77 2.16
CA PRO A 153 11.62 -0.59 1.74
C PRO A 153 12.55 -1.13 0.66
N LEU A 154 12.98 -0.29 -0.29
CA LEU A 154 13.81 -0.67 -1.42
C LEU A 154 15.18 -1.26 -0.98
N HIS A 155 15.69 -0.90 0.20
CA HIS A 155 16.93 -1.42 0.76
C HIS A 155 16.86 -2.90 1.19
N TYR A 156 15.66 -3.44 1.37
CA TYR A 156 15.43 -4.79 1.86
C TYR A 156 14.99 -5.78 0.77
N LEU A 157 14.56 -5.28 -0.39
CA LEU A 157 13.98 -6.13 -1.45
C LEU A 157 15.02 -6.91 -2.29
N ASP A 158 16.31 -6.63 -2.11
CA ASP A 158 17.44 -7.18 -2.89
C ASP A 158 17.27 -6.94 -4.39
N ILE A 159 17.70 -5.75 -4.82
CA ILE A 159 17.52 -5.27 -6.19
C ILE A 159 18.44 -6.03 -7.15
N LEU A 160 17.82 -6.59 -8.19
CA LEU A 160 18.48 -7.41 -9.21
C LEU A 160 18.85 -6.57 -10.43
N CYS A 161 17.90 -5.81 -10.97
CA CYS A 161 18.07 -5.03 -12.18
C CYS A 161 16.97 -3.98 -12.35
N TYR A 162 17.14 -3.06 -13.30
CA TYR A 162 16.12 -2.08 -13.69
C TYR A 162 15.58 -2.33 -15.10
N THR A 163 14.32 -1.97 -15.36
CA THR A 163 13.67 -2.22 -16.65
C THR A 163 12.60 -1.17 -16.95
N LYS A 164 11.98 -1.21 -18.13
CA LYS A 164 10.74 -0.47 -18.40
C LYS A 164 9.60 -1.46 -18.57
N LYS A 165 8.52 -1.29 -17.81
CA LYS A 165 7.29 -2.10 -17.95
C LYS A 165 6.18 -1.20 -18.45
N ASN A 166 5.63 -1.49 -19.64
CA ASN A 166 4.61 -0.66 -20.29
C ASN A 166 5.02 0.82 -20.38
N GLY A 167 6.30 1.07 -20.71
CA GLY A 167 6.84 2.43 -20.81
C GLY A 167 7.12 3.13 -19.46
N ARG A 168 6.91 2.48 -18.31
CA ARG A 168 7.19 3.03 -16.98
C ARG A 168 8.48 2.46 -16.40
N ALA A 169 9.24 3.29 -15.69
CA ALA A 169 10.40 2.84 -14.91
C ALA A 169 9.98 1.77 -13.88
N ALA A 170 10.75 0.67 -13.81
CA ALA A 170 10.46 -0.46 -12.95
C ALA A 170 11.75 -1.09 -12.44
N ILE A 171 11.68 -1.64 -11.23
CA ILE A 171 12.79 -2.31 -10.56
C ILE A 171 12.41 -3.77 -10.37
N ALA A 172 13.30 -4.67 -10.75
CA ALA A 172 13.17 -6.09 -10.43
C ALA A 172 13.96 -6.40 -9.17
N SER A 173 13.33 -7.11 -8.25
CA SER A 173 13.85 -7.44 -6.94
C SER A 173 13.61 -8.92 -6.63
N LYS A 174 14.39 -9.49 -5.72
CA LYS A 174 14.20 -10.86 -5.25
C LYS A 174 12.86 -11.02 -4.52
N TRP A 175 12.51 -10.04 -3.70
CA TRP A 175 11.30 -10.02 -2.90
C TRP A 175 10.30 -9.02 -3.48
N ALA A 176 9.02 -9.39 -3.49
CA ALA A 176 7.93 -8.54 -3.97
C ALA A 176 7.49 -7.52 -2.91
N PHE A 177 7.53 -7.91 -1.63
CA PHE A 177 7.18 -7.04 -0.51
C PHE A 177 8.18 -7.16 0.64
N PHE A 178 8.45 -6.03 1.26
CA PHE A 178 9.08 -5.91 2.57
C PHE A 178 7.98 -5.73 3.62
N ILE A 179 8.04 -6.53 4.68
CA ILE A 179 7.16 -6.44 5.84
C ILE A 179 7.95 -5.84 7.01
N PRO A 180 7.72 -4.56 7.38
CA PRO A 180 8.43 -3.93 8.49
C PRO A 180 8.01 -4.53 9.83
N SER A 181 8.82 -4.36 10.88
CA SER A 181 8.35 -4.53 12.26
C SER A 181 7.34 -3.43 12.62
N PRO A 182 6.50 -3.65 13.65
CA PRO A 182 5.61 -2.63 14.18
C PRO A 182 6.34 -1.33 14.55
N ASP A 183 7.50 -1.44 15.20
CA ASP A 183 8.25 -0.26 15.64
C ASP A 183 8.83 0.53 14.46
N THR A 184 9.41 -0.17 13.48
CA THR A 184 9.89 0.46 12.23
C THR A 184 8.75 1.15 11.51
N TYR A 185 7.61 0.47 11.32
CA TYR A 185 6.47 1.05 10.62
C TYR A 185 5.90 2.28 11.35
N LYS A 186 5.72 2.18 12.68
CA LYS A 186 5.31 3.30 13.53
C LYS A 186 6.26 4.49 13.43
N SER A 187 7.58 4.24 13.37
CA SER A 187 8.59 5.29 13.23
C SER A 187 8.49 6.02 11.88
N TRP A 188 8.15 5.29 10.80
CA TRP A 188 8.01 5.87 9.46
C TRP A 188 6.73 6.68 9.32
N ILE A 189 5.62 6.18 9.88
CA ILE A 189 4.32 6.87 9.75
C ILE A 189 4.10 7.96 10.80
N GLY A 190 4.93 8.01 11.84
CA GLY A 190 4.87 9.03 12.89
C GLY A 190 3.60 8.98 13.76
N LYS A 191 2.84 7.88 13.74
CA LYS A 191 1.59 7.72 14.50
C LYS A 191 1.40 6.31 15.03
N GLY A 192 0.70 6.22 16.16
CA GLY A 192 0.32 4.96 16.78
C GLY A 192 -0.90 4.32 16.14
N TYR A 193 -1.14 3.06 16.51
CA TYR A 193 -2.27 2.25 16.08
C TYR A 193 -2.59 1.20 17.14
N THR A 194 -3.78 0.61 17.07
CA THR A 194 -4.22 -0.48 17.95
C THR A 194 -4.07 -1.82 17.24
N GLY A 195 -3.90 -2.88 18.03
CA GLY A 195 -3.60 -4.22 17.51
C GLY A 195 -2.17 -4.34 16.99
N SER A 196 -1.93 -5.37 16.18
CA SER A 196 -0.65 -5.63 15.53
C SER A 196 -0.90 -6.26 14.16
N PHE A 197 0.09 -6.23 13.28
CA PHE A 197 0.07 -6.87 11.97
C PHE A 197 1.11 -7.99 11.92
N ALA A 198 1.03 -8.89 10.94
CA ALA A 198 2.01 -9.96 10.78
C ALA A 198 3.37 -9.37 10.39
N TYR A 199 4.41 -9.62 11.18
CA TYR A 199 5.75 -9.04 10.95
C TYR A 199 6.91 -10.04 11.08
N THR A 200 6.69 -11.21 11.68
CA THR A 200 7.65 -12.33 11.63
C THR A 200 7.29 -13.26 10.48
N LYS A 201 8.26 -14.06 10.01
CA LYS A 201 7.97 -15.09 9.00
C LYS A 201 6.84 -16.03 9.42
N SER A 202 6.85 -16.49 10.67
CA SER A 202 5.79 -17.34 11.21
C SER A 202 4.42 -16.66 11.19
N ASP A 203 4.36 -15.38 11.56
CA ASP A 203 3.11 -14.63 11.52
C ASP A 203 2.60 -14.46 10.09
N VAL A 204 3.50 -14.20 9.13
CA VAL A 204 3.11 -14.01 7.73
C VAL A 204 2.61 -15.32 7.12
N ILE A 205 3.22 -16.46 7.45
CA ILE A 205 2.73 -17.79 7.03
C ILE A 205 1.33 -18.04 7.61
N ASP A 206 1.16 -17.87 8.93
CA ASP A 206 -0.11 -18.04 9.63
C ASP A 206 -1.20 -17.10 9.07
N SER A 207 -0.93 -15.81 8.99
CA SER A 207 -1.86 -14.83 8.40
C SER A 207 -2.16 -15.13 6.94
N SER A 208 -1.19 -15.54 6.12
CA SER A 208 -1.43 -15.87 4.71
C SER A 208 -2.42 -17.02 4.59
N SER A 209 -2.27 -18.06 5.42
CA SER A 209 -3.21 -19.21 5.45
C SER A 209 -4.64 -18.83 5.84
N ARG A 210 -4.82 -17.77 6.65
CA ARG A 210 -6.15 -17.28 7.04
C ARG A 210 -6.75 -16.28 6.04
N HIS A 211 -5.92 -15.43 5.46
CA HIS A 211 -6.38 -14.17 4.87
C HIS A 211 -6.10 -14.04 3.37
N ILE A 212 -5.13 -14.79 2.84
CA ILE A 212 -4.71 -14.72 1.44
C ILE A 212 -5.23 -15.97 0.72
N PRO A 213 -6.00 -15.82 -0.38
CA PRO A 213 -6.40 -16.97 -1.18
C PRO A 213 -5.18 -17.75 -1.67
N GLU A 214 -5.23 -19.09 -1.70
CA GLU A 214 -4.13 -19.95 -2.17
C GLU A 214 -3.62 -19.59 -3.58
N SER A 215 -4.46 -18.94 -4.40
CA SER A 215 -4.11 -18.45 -5.74
C SER A 215 -3.18 -17.24 -5.74
N VAL A 216 -2.92 -16.61 -4.58
CA VAL A 216 -2.07 -15.44 -4.42
C VAL A 216 -0.78 -15.86 -3.71
N SER A 217 0.26 -16.14 -4.49
CA SER A 217 1.62 -16.32 -3.97
C SER A 217 2.32 -14.97 -3.88
N MET A 218 2.85 -14.64 -2.71
CA MET A 218 3.64 -13.42 -2.48
C MET A 218 5.03 -13.80 -1.97
N ALA A 219 6.07 -13.46 -2.73
CA ALA A 219 7.44 -13.50 -2.23
C ALA A 219 7.65 -12.31 -1.30
N VAL A 220 7.79 -12.58 -0.01
CA VAL A 220 7.92 -11.56 1.04
C VAL A 220 9.22 -11.72 1.81
N ILE A 221 9.75 -10.62 2.32
CA ILE A 221 10.83 -10.61 3.30
C ILE A 221 10.39 -9.78 4.50
N THR A 222 10.54 -10.35 5.70
CA THR A 222 10.22 -9.69 6.97
C THR A 222 11.47 -9.04 7.55
N GLU A 223 11.31 -7.98 8.34
CA GLU A 223 12.46 -7.24 8.90
C GLU A 223 13.37 -8.10 9.78
N ASP A 224 12.85 -9.11 10.47
CA ASP A 224 13.63 -10.08 11.27
C ASP A 224 14.53 -11.00 10.42
N GLU A 225 14.21 -11.20 9.14
CA GLU A 225 15.03 -11.94 8.18
C GLU A 225 15.82 -11.03 7.23
N ALA A 226 15.43 -9.77 7.11
CA ALA A 226 15.97 -8.85 6.13
C ALA A 226 17.36 -8.34 6.55
N ILE A 227 18.23 -8.17 5.56
CA ILE A 227 19.50 -7.48 5.72
C ILE A 227 19.39 -6.16 4.98
N TRP A 228 19.56 -5.04 5.68
CA TRP A 228 19.64 -3.73 5.03
C TRP A 228 20.83 -3.70 4.07
N ARG A 229 20.61 -3.24 2.83
CA ARG A 229 21.66 -3.14 1.82
C ARG A 229 21.80 -1.70 1.31
N PRO A 230 23.02 -1.16 1.24
CA PRO A 230 23.24 0.10 0.54
C PRO A 230 22.92 -0.08 -0.95
N PHE A 231 22.53 1.01 -1.62
CA PHE A 231 22.32 0.97 -3.06
C PHE A 231 23.62 0.61 -3.78
N LYS A 232 23.55 -0.42 -4.62
CA LYS A 232 24.60 -0.82 -5.55
C LYS A 232 24.20 -0.42 -6.97
N THR A 233 25.20 -0.18 -7.83
CA THR A 233 24.95 -0.12 -9.27
C THR A 233 24.46 -1.49 -9.74
N VAL A 234 23.39 -1.51 -10.53
CA VAL A 234 22.88 -2.74 -11.15
C VAL A 234 22.70 -2.52 -12.65
N SER A 235 22.70 -3.60 -13.42
CA SER A 235 22.47 -3.53 -14.86
C SER A 235 20.99 -3.40 -15.21
N LYS A 236 20.71 -3.03 -16.45
CA LYS A 236 19.39 -3.24 -17.06
C LYS A 236 19.05 -4.73 -17.02
N CYS A 237 17.78 -5.05 -16.83
CA CYS A 237 17.32 -6.44 -16.87
C CYS A 237 17.60 -7.07 -18.24
N PRO A 238 17.95 -8.37 -18.30
CA PRO A 238 18.04 -9.10 -19.56
C PRO A 238 16.73 -8.96 -20.34
N ALA A 239 16.83 -8.86 -21.67
CA ALA A 239 15.65 -8.96 -22.52
C ALA A 239 15.04 -10.36 -22.33
N THR A 240 13.76 -10.40 -21.99
CA THR A 240 12.95 -11.63 -21.91
C THR A 240 12.47 -12.05 -23.29
#